data_AF-A0A9C7Z5S6-F1
#
_entry.id   AF-A0A9C7Z5S6-F1
#
_cell.length_a   1.000
_cell.length_b   1.000
_cell.length_c   1.000
_cell.angle_alpha   90.00
_cell.angle_beta   90.00
_cell.angle_gamma   90.00
#
_symmetry.space_group_name_H-M   'P 1'
#
loop_
_entity.id
_entity.type
_entity.pdbx_description
1 polymer ?
#
loop_
_entity_poly.entity_id
_entity_poly.type
_entity_poly.pdbx_seq_one_letter_code
_entity_poly.pdbx_strand_id
1 'polypeptide(L)' 'MEFDELSNRVIGCALEVHRELGPGLLELTYEQCLAHELKLNGIRFELQHPLPVEYKGVRLDCG' A
#
# COMPACT_ATOMS: atom_id res chain seq x y z
N MET A 1 11.92 19.44 -2.11
CA MET A 1 11.82 18.29 -1.20
C MET A 1 12.59 17.16 -1.85
N GLU A 2 13.62 16.66 -1.18
CA GLU A 2 14.35 15.47 -1.62
C GLU A 2 13.73 14.27 -0.90
N PHE A 3 13.26 13.28 -1.66
CA PHE A 3 12.69 12.06 -1.09
C PHE A 3 13.81 11.04 -0.88
N ASP A 4 13.73 10.27 0.21
CA ASP A 4 14.69 9.21 0.46
C ASP A 4 14.59 8.10 -0.62
N GLU A 5 15.64 7.28 -0.73
CA GLU A 5 15.72 6.21 -1.74
C GLU A 5 14.59 5.17 -1.62
N LEU A 6 14.16 4.83 -0.40
CA LEU A 6 13.05 3.91 -0.17
C LEU A 6 11.74 4.53 -0.66
N SER A 7 11.48 5.80 -0.36
CA SER A 7 10.31 6.53 -0.84
C SER A 7 10.25 6.52 -2.38
N ASN A 8 11.36 6.80 -3.07
CA ASN A 8 11.41 6.74 -4.53
C ASN A 8 11.09 5.34 -5.08
N ARG A 9 11.60 4.28 -4.44
CA ARG A 9 11.33 2.89 -4.85
C ARG A 9 9.87 2.51 -4.65
N VAL A 10 9.27 2.86 -3.52
CA VAL A 10 7.86 2.58 -3.22
C VAL A 10 6.95 3.33 -4.20
N ILE A 11 7.25 4.61 -4.47
CA ILE A 11 6.52 5.40 -5.49
C ILE A 11 6.65 4.76 -6.87
N GLY A 12 7.84 4.29 -7.24
CA GLY A 12 8.06 3.55 -8.49
C GLY A 12 7.18 2.32 -8.62
N CYS A 13 7.07 1.52 -7.55
CA CYS A 13 6.18 0.34 -7.51
C CYS A 13 4.71 0.73 -7.73
N ALA A 14 4.24 1.77 -7.03
CA ALA A 14 2.86 2.25 -7.17
C ALA A 14 2.55 2.81 -8.58
N LEU A 15 3.52 3.49 -9.19
CA LEU A 15 3.40 3.97 -10.58
C LEU A 15 3.31 2.82 -11.57
N GLU A 16 4.04 1.73 -11.35
CA GLU A 16 3.98 0.55 -12.21
C GLU A 16 2.61 -0.12 -12.15
N VAL A 17 2.07 -0.32 -10.93
CA VAL A 17 0.70 -0.81 -10.75
C VAL A 17 -0.31 0.07 -11.48
N HIS A 18 -0.20 1.39 -11.36
CA HIS A 18 -1.12 2.32 -12.03
C HIS A 18 -0.97 2.29 -13.55
N ARG A 19 0.25 2.15 -14.08
CA ARG A 19 0.49 2.04 -15.53
C ARG A 19 -0.14 0.79 -16.12
N GLU A 20 -0.05 -0.33 -15.42
CA GLU A 20 -0.59 -1.61 -15.90
C GLU A 20 -2.11 -1.69 -15.77
N LEU A 21 -2.67 -1.25 -14.64
CA LEU A 21 -4.09 -1.45 -14.33
C LEU A 21 -4.99 -0.26 -14.67
N GLY A 22 -4.45 0.96 -14.69
CA GLY A 22 -5.24 2.18 -14.72
C GLY A 22 -6.13 2.38 -13.47
N PRO A 23 -7.01 3.39 -13.46
CA PRO A 23 -7.94 3.65 -12.37
C PRO A 23 -9.26 2.83 -12.48
N GLY A 24 -9.98 2.70 -11.36
CA GLY A 24 -11.38 2.22 -11.35
C GLY A 24 -11.61 0.83 -10.74
N LEU A 25 -10.58 0.21 -10.18
CA LEU A 25 -10.68 -1.08 -9.49
C LEU A 25 -10.90 -0.90 -7.98
N LEU A 26 -11.20 -2.01 -7.31
CA LEU A 26 -11.34 -2.03 -5.85
C LEU A 26 -9.98 -1.83 -5.18
N GLU A 27 -10.00 -1.24 -3.98
CA GLU A 27 -8.81 -1.05 -3.13
C GLU A 27 -8.01 -2.36 -2.97
N LEU A 28 -8.69 -3.47 -2.66
CA LEU A 28 -8.05 -4.78 -2.50
C LEU A 28 -7.24 -5.19 -3.73
N THR A 29 -7.68 -4.81 -4.94
CA THR A 29 -6.91 -5.10 -6.16
C THR A 29 -5.60 -4.32 -6.17
N TYR A 30 -5.64 -3.02 -5.88
CA TYR A 30 -4.42 -2.21 -5.81
C TYR A 30 -3.49 -2.65 -4.68
N GLU A 31 -4.03 -3.01 -3.51
CA GLU A 31 -3.26 -3.54 -2.39
C GLU A 31 -2.45 -4.78 -2.83
N GLN A 32 -3.12 -5.76 -3.42
CA GLN A 32 -2.48 -7.03 -3.80
C GLN A 32 -1.45 -6.84 -4.92
N CYS A 33 -1.71 -5.95 -5.89
CA CYS A 33 -0.75 -5.63 -6.94
C CYS A 33 0.46 -4.86 -6.42
N LEU A 34 0.25 -3.88 -5.52
CA LEU A 34 1.36 -3.17 -4.89
C LEU A 34 2.19 -4.10 -4.01
N ALA A 35 1.55 -4.99 -3.24
CA ALA A 35 2.24 -6.03 -2.47
C ALA A 35 3.14 -6.90 -3.36
N HIS A 36 2.65 -7.26 -4.55
CA HIS A 36 3.43 -7.99 -5.54
C HIS A 36 4.66 -7.20 -6.00
N GLU A 37 4.50 -5.93 -6.39
CA GLU A 37 5.60 -5.06 -6.82
C GLU A 37 6.64 -4.83 -5.72
N LEU A 38 6.20 -4.56 -4.48
CA LEU A 38 7.09 -4.40 -3.34
C LEU A 38 7.91 -5.67 -3.08
N LYS A 39 7.29 -6.85 -3.22
CA LYS A 39 7.97 -8.14 -3.10
C LYS A 39 9.00 -8.36 -4.21
N LEU A 40 8.68 -8.06 -5.47
CA LEU A 40 9.63 -8.14 -6.58
C LEU A 40 10.84 -7.23 -6.37
N ASN A 41 10.62 -6.07 -5.77
CA ASN A 41 11.65 -5.09 -5.45
C ASN A 41 12.37 -5.37 -4.12
N GLY A 42 12.08 -6.47 -3.42
CA GLY A 42 12.73 -6.85 -2.17
C GLY A 42 12.49 -5.87 -1.03
N ILE A 43 11.37 -5.12 -1.06
CA ILE A 43 10.97 -4.20 -0.01
C ILE A 43 10.18 -4.98 1.03
N ARG A 44 10.52 -4.80 2.31
CA ARG A 44 9.78 -5.42 3.42
C ARG A 44 8.50 -4.64 3.68
N PHE A 45 7.38 -5.35 3.81
CA PHE A 45 6.08 -4.76 4.10
C PHE A 45 5.20 -5.76 4.86
N GLU A 46 4.12 -5.24 5.43
CA GLU A 46 2.99 -5.99 5.99
C GLU A 46 1.71 -5.46 5.34
N LEU A 47 0.71 -6.33 5.14
CA LEU A 47 -0.60 -5.94 4.64
C LEU A 47 -1.59 -5.88 5.79
N GLN A 48 -2.50 -4.91 5.74
CA GLN A 48 -3.59 -4.75 6.71
C GLN A 48 -3.05 -4.83 8.15
N HIS A 49 -1.95 -4.10 8.41
CA HIS A 49 -1.36 -4.05 9.74
C HIS A 49 -2.39 -3.45 10.71
N PRO A 50 -2.83 -4.18 11.75
CA PRO A 50 -3.95 -3.76 12.57
C PRO A 50 -3.76 -2.36 13.17
N LEU A 51 -4.57 -1.42 12.70
CA LEU A 51 -4.62 -0.04 13.14
C LEU A 51 -5.98 0.22 13.79
N PRO A 52 -6.15 -0.17 15.06
CA PRO A 52 -7.43 -0.05 15.74
C PRO A 52 -7.82 1.42 15.90
N VAL A 53 -9.09 1.71 15.62
CA VAL A 53 -9.67 3.03 15.73
C VAL A 53 -10.62 3.06 16.92
N GLU A 54 -10.57 4.13 17.71
CA GLU A 54 -11.58 4.38 18.72
C GLU A 54 -12.75 5.14 18.10
N TYR A 55 -13.91 4.48 18.02
CA TYR A 55 -15.14 5.07 17.50
C TYR A 55 -16.24 4.99 18.55
N LYS A 56 -16.66 6.14 19.07
CA LYS A 56 -17.70 6.27 20.10
C LYS A 56 -17.42 5.41 21.35
N GLY A 57 -16.15 5.35 21.78
CA GLY A 57 -15.72 4.56 22.92
C GLY A 57 -15.64 3.04 22.67
N VAL A 58 -15.85 2.59 21.43
CA VAL A 58 -15.61 1.21 21.01
C VAL A 58 -14.31 1.17 20.22
N ARG A 59 -13.40 0.27 20.61
CA ARG A 59 -12.21 -0.04 19.83
C ARG A 59 -12.59 -0.97 18.69
N LEU A 60 -12.43 -0.50 17.47
CA LEU A 60 -12.69 -1.26 16.26
C LEU A 60 -11.37 -1.63 15.60
N ASP A 61 -11.18 -2.92 15.32
CA ASP A 61 -10.04 -3.41 14.55
C ASP A 61 -10.35 -3.23 13.05
N CYS A 62 -10.41 -1.98 12.61
CA CYS A 62 -10.67 -1.59 11.23
C CYS A 62 -9.58 -0.61 10.75
N GLY A 63 -8.48 -1.17 10.25
CA GLY A 63 -7.31 -0.44 9.77
C GLY A 63 -6.16 -1.40 9.54
#